data_AF-A0A524H4Q8-F1
#
_entry.id   AF-A0A524H4Q8-F1
#
_cell.length_a   1.000
_cell.length_b   1.000
_cell.length_c   1.000
_cell.angle_alpha   90.00
_cell.angle_beta   90.00
_cell.angle_gamma   90.00
#
_symmetry.space_group_name_H-M   'P 1'
#
loop_
_entity.id
_entity.type
_entity.pdbx_description
1 polymer ?
#
loop_
_entity_poly.entity_id
_entity_poly.type
_entity_poly.pdbx_seq_one_letter_code
_entity_poly.pdbx_strand_id
1 'polypeptide(L)'
;MQRVLPLLILALVFVTASLSAQDADRFDHVQHAKVFPSCTACHAGAIDAASPLLPSGVGCVNCHDGTIERRVDWKAPRAAGTNLRFTHAEHGKEVIAKAGRDSTLNCPACHIPDGSSWMTVEPAVLPQCLACHGIKTEHLAAPDTACATCHLPLARATTLTMAQVKEFPEPPSHEAAGFMGPDGHGTLA
;
A
#
# COMPACT_ATOMS: atom_id res chain seq x y z
N MET A 1 21.86 -73.63 -30.66
CA MET A 1 21.61 -72.73 -29.52
C MET A 1 22.01 -71.31 -29.95
N GLN A 2 21.06 -70.39 -30.13
CA GLN A 2 21.19 -68.95 -29.85
C GLN A 2 19.98 -68.22 -30.45
N ARG A 3 19.11 -67.72 -29.58
CA ARG A 3 18.03 -66.78 -29.92
C ARG A 3 18.58 -65.37 -29.71
N VAL A 4 18.48 -64.52 -30.72
CA VAL A 4 18.78 -63.08 -30.61
C VAL A 4 17.44 -62.36 -30.45
N LEU A 5 17.25 -61.68 -29.33
CA LEU A 5 16.06 -60.87 -29.04
C LEU A 5 16.48 -59.39 -29.15
N PRO A 6 15.82 -58.55 -29.98
CA PRO A 6 16.13 -57.14 -30.02
C PRO A 6 15.41 -56.42 -28.88
N LEU A 7 16.18 -55.74 -28.04
CA LEU A 7 15.70 -54.91 -26.94
C LEU A 7 15.22 -53.57 -27.51
N LEU A 8 13.90 -53.34 -27.56
CA LEU A 8 13.31 -52.02 -27.79
C LEU A 8 13.44 -51.20 -26.50
N ILE A 9 14.27 -50.16 -26.51
CA ILE A 9 14.33 -49.17 -25.43
C ILE A 9 13.40 -48.01 -25.80
N LEU A 10 12.25 -47.94 -25.15
CA LEU A 10 11.30 -46.84 -25.24
C LEU A 10 11.77 -45.72 -24.29
N ALA A 11 12.32 -44.64 -24.83
CA ALA A 11 12.73 -43.48 -24.04
C ALA A 11 11.51 -42.62 -23.69
N LEU A 12 11.08 -42.65 -22.43
CA LEU A 12 10.07 -41.75 -21.88
C LEU A 12 10.72 -40.39 -21.64
N VAL A 13 10.44 -39.41 -22.51
CA VAL A 13 10.78 -38.00 -22.27
C VAL A 13 9.74 -37.42 -21.33
N PHE A 14 10.07 -37.33 -20.03
CA PHE A 14 9.29 -36.53 -19.08
C PHE A 14 9.54 -35.05 -19.37
N VAL A 15 8.61 -34.41 -20.07
CA VAL A 15 8.55 -32.95 -20.15
C VAL A 15 8.10 -32.44 -18.79
N THR A 16 9.05 -32.06 -17.93
CA THR A 16 8.76 -31.31 -16.72
C THR A 16 8.36 -29.89 -17.14
N ALA A 17 7.07 -29.68 -17.37
CA ALA A 17 6.53 -28.33 -17.49
C ALA A 17 6.73 -27.64 -16.13
N SER A 18 7.64 -26.68 -16.09
CA SER A 18 7.77 -25.78 -14.95
C SER A 18 6.44 -25.07 -14.75
N LEU A 19 5.71 -25.39 -13.67
CA LEU A 19 4.65 -24.53 -13.16
C LEU A 19 5.33 -23.26 -12.64
N SER A 20 5.57 -22.29 -13.53
CA SER A 20 5.74 -20.91 -13.10
C SER A 20 4.43 -20.51 -12.45
N ALA A 21 4.42 -20.34 -11.13
CA ALA A 21 3.37 -19.60 -10.46
C ALA A 21 3.27 -18.25 -11.19
N GLN A 22 2.19 -18.03 -11.94
CA GLN A 22 1.95 -16.73 -12.53
C GLN A 22 1.73 -15.78 -11.36
N ASP A 23 2.66 -14.84 -11.17
CA ASP A 23 2.43 -13.71 -10.28
C ASP A 23 1.13 -13.03 -10.71
N ALA A 24 0.31 -12.64 -9.74
CA ALA A 24 -0.91 -11.91 -10.02
C ALA A 24 -0.59 -10.68 -10.90
N ASP A 25 -1.42 -10.43 -11.91
CA ASP A 25 -1.26 -9.27 -12.78
C ASP A 25 -1.18 -8.00 -11.91
N ARG A 26 -0.20 -7.12 -12.19
CA ARG A 26 -0.11 -5.82 -11.50
C ARG A 26 -1.10 -4.84 -12.12
N PHE A 27 -1.63 -3.94 -11.31
CA PHE A 27 -2.51 -2.86 -11.78
C PHE A 27 -1.69 -1.61 -12.11
N ASP A 28 -1.83 -1.11 -13.33
CA ASP A 28 -1.22 0.14 -13.80
C ASP A 28 -2.28 1.25 -13.84
N HIS A 29 -2.22 2.17 -12.87
CA HIS A 29 -3.18 3.27 -12.77
C HIS A 29 -3.16 4.18 -14.01
N VAL A 30 -1.98 4.47 -14.56
CA VAL A 30 -1.81 5.41 -15.68
C VAL A 30 -2.48 4.86 -16.94
N GLN A 31 -2.39 3.56 -17.19
CA GLN A 31 -3.09 2.92 -18.32
C GLN A 31 -4.62 3.04 -18.20
N HIS A 32 -5.15 3.16 -16.99
CA HIS A 32 -6.59 3.26 -16.75
C HIS A 32 -7.10 4.72 -16.62
N ALA A 33 -6.22 5.71 -16.77
CA ALA A 33 -6.53 7.13 -16.57
C ALA A 33 -7.70 7.67 -17.39
N LYS A 34 -7.92 7.12 -18.60
CA LYS A 34 -8.99 7.54 -19.51
C LYS A 34 -10.32 6.80 -19.29
N VAL A 35 -10.30 5.72 -18.52
CA VAL A 35 -11.47 4.84 -18.32
C VAL A 35 -12.18 5.17 -17.01
N PHE A 36 -11.43 5.59 -15.98
CA PHE A 36 -12.01 5.93 -14.68
C PHE A 36 -11.94 7.43 -14.39
N PRO A 37 -13.11 8.10 -14.24
CA PRO A 37 -13.17 9.53 -13.94
C PRO A 37 -13.00 9.85 -12.45
N SER A 38 -12.96 8.83 -11.58
CA SER A 38 -12.86 9.00 -10.12
C SER A 38 -12.06 7.85 -9.48
N CYS A 39 -11.28 8.17 -8.45
CA CYS A 39 -10.57 7.19 -7.63
C CYS A 39 -11.54 6.24 -6.90
N THR A 40 -12.71 6.75 -6.48
CA THR A 40 -13.69 5.99 -5.69
C THR A 40 -14.44 4.95 -6.51
N ALA A 41 -14.31 4.96 -7.84
CA ALA A 41 -14.86 3.90 -8.69
C ALA A 41 -14.23 2.53 -8.38
N CYS A 42 -12.95 2.53 -7.97
CA CYS A 42 -12.24 1.32 -7.52
C CYS A 42 -12.01 1.31 -6.01
N HIS A 43 -11.82 2.47 -5.39
CA HIS A 43 -11.45 2.62 -3.98
C HIS A 43 -12.60 3.12 -3.09
N ALA A 44 -13.77 2.47 -3.19
CA ALA A 44 -14.94 2.85 -2.40
C ALA A 44 -14.68 2.83 -0.89
N GLY A 45 -13.83 1.90 -0.41
CA GLY A 45 -13.41 1.81 0.98
C GLY A 45 -12.71 3.05 1.56
N ALA A 46 -12.24 3.97 0.71
CA ALA A 46 -11.65 5.23 1.16
C ALA A 46 -12.71 6.20 1.72
N ILE A 47 -13.96 6.11 1.25
CA ILE A 47 -15.07 6.97 1.70
C ILE A 47 -16.11 6.21 2.54
N ASP A 48 -16.25 4.91 2.32
CA ASP A 48 -17.12 4.02 3.07
C ASP A 48 -16.30 2.92 3.73
N ALA A 49 -16.06 3.04 5.04
CA ALA A 49 -15.25 2.08 5.78
C ALA A 49 -15.84 0.65 5.84
N ALA A 50 -17.12 0.45 5.48
CA ALA A 50 -17.70 -0.88 5.34
C ALA A 50 -17.30 -1.58 4.03
N SER A 51 -16.82 -0.82 3.05
CA SER A 51 -16.38 -1.32 1.75
C SER A 51 -14.87 -1.63 1.75
N PRO A 52 -14.40 -2.64 0.98
CA PRO A 52 -12.98 -2.86 0.79
C PRO A 52 -12.28 -1.64 0.16
N LEU A 53 -11.07 -1.32 0.63
CA LEU A 53 -10.28 -0.24 0.04
C LEU A 53 -9.78 -0.60 -1.36
N LEU A 54 -9.40 -1.85 -1.59
CA LEU A 54 -8.93 -2.33 -2.89
C LEU A 54 -10.05 -3.14 -3.56
N PRO A 55 -10.24 -2.98 -4.88
CA PRO A 55 -11.28 -3.71 -5.59
C PRO A 55 -10.96 -5.21 -5.64
N SER A 56 -12.01 -6.02 -5.64
CA SER A 56 -11.89 -7.43 -5.99
C SER A 56 -11.68 -7.61 -7.50
N GLY A 57 -11.17 -8.77 -7.91
CA GLY A 57 -11.02 -9.13 -9.33
C GLY A 57 -12.34 -9.20 -10.11
N VAL A 58 -13.49 -9.27 -9.43
CA VAL A 58 -14.81 -9.34 -10.07
C VAL A 58 -15.12 -8.07 -10.88
N GLY A 59 -14.65 -6.90 -10.45
CA GLY A 59 -14.84 -5.68 -11.24
C GLY A 59 -14.06 -5.68 -12.55
N CYS A 60 -12.90 -6.36 -12.57
CA CYS A 60 -12.00 -6.39 -13.73
C CYS A 60 -12.62 -7.13 -14.92
N VAL A 61 -13.40 -8.19 -14.67
CA VAL A 61 -13.95 -9.04 -15.74
C VAL A 61 -14.97 -8.34 -16.65
N ASN A 62 -15.48 -7.17 -16.24
CA ASN A 62 -16.40 -6.37 -17.07
C ASN A 62 -15.70 -5.76 -18.31
N CYS A 63 -14.37 -5.60 -18.26
CA CYS A 63 -13.57 -5.14 -19.39
C CYS A 63 -12.53 -6.21 -19.80
N HIS A 64 -11.97 -6.94 -18.84
CA HIS A 64 -10.98 -7.99 -19.08
C HIS A 64 -11.64 -9.37 -19.26
N ASP A 65 -12.58 -9.49 -20.21
CA ASP A 65 -13.33 -10.71 -20.48
C ASP A 65 -12.68 -11.62 -21.55
N GLY A 66 -11.63 -11.12 -22.22
CA GLY A 66 -10.96 -11.75 -23.36
C GLY A 66 -11.52 -11.31 -24.73
N THR A 67 -12.56 -10.48 -24.75
CA THR A 67 -13.18 -9.90 -25.95
C THR A 67 -12.85 -8.42 -26.07
N ILE A 68 -13.07 -7.64 -25.00
CA ILE A 68 -12.79 -6.20 -24.96
C ILE A 68 -11.30 -6.01 -24.66
N GLU A 69 -10.83 -6.60 -23.57
CA GLU A 69 -9.42 -6.62 -23.18
C GLU A 69 -8.98 -8.03 -22.74
N ARG A 70 -7.66 -8.26 -22.72
CA ARG A 70 -7.06 -9.51 -22.23
C ARG A 70 -7.56 -9.82 -20.81
N ARG A 71 -7.91 -11.09 -20.53
CA ARG A 71 -8.21 -11.55 -19.16
C ARG A 71 -7.03 -11.31 -18.21
N VAL A 72 -7.35 -10.91 -16.98
CA VAL A 72 -6.36 -10.66 -15.93
C VAL A 72 -6.60 -11.54 -14.71
N ASP A 73 -5.53 -11.98 -14.07
CA ASP A 73 -5.57 -12.62 -12.74
C ASP A 73 -5.25 -11.58 -11.65
N TRP A 74 -6.12 -10.56 -11.52
CA TRP A 74 -5.98 -9.54 -10.49
C TRP A 74 -6.38 -10.09 -9.12
N LYS A 75 -5.47 -9.95 -8.16
CA LYS A 75 -5.73 -10.21 -6.73
C LYS A 75 -5.26 -9.02 -5.93
N ALA A 76 -6.13 -8.52 -5.05
CA ALA A 76 -5.75 -7.44 -4.15
C ALA A 76 -4.53 -7.89 -3.31
N PRO A 77 -3.46 -7.09 -3.26
CA PRO A 77 -2.33 -7.39 -2.38
C PRO A 77 -2.80 -7.40 -0.92
N ARG A 78 -2.11 -8.19 -0.10
CA ARG A 78 -2.32 -8.16 1.35
C ARG A 78 -2.01 -6.76 1.87
N ALA A 79 -2.88 -6.24 2.72
CA ALA A 79 -2.63 -4.98 3.41
C ALA A 79 -1.30 -5.05 4.19
N ALA A 80 -0.43 -4.08 3.96
CA ALA A 80 0.78 -3.92 4.76
C ALA A 80 0.41 -3.50 6.19
N GLY A 81 1.14 -4.02 7.17
CA GLY A 81 1.05 -3.54 8.54
C GLY A 81 1.56 -2.10 8.64
N THR A 82 0.98 -1.30 9.52
CA THR A 82 1.38 0.09 9.76
C THR A 82 1.15 0.47 11.22
N ASN A 83 1.98 1.37 11.75
CA ASN A 83 1.72 2.03 13.02
C ASN A 83 1.09 3.41 12.84
N LEU A 84 0.61 3.79 11.65
CA LEU A 84 -0.09 5.06 11.49
C LEU A 84 -1.44 5.02 12.22
N ARG A 85 -1.76 6.09 12.95
CA ARG A 85 -3.08 6.37 13.55
C ARG A 85 -4.13 6.72 12.49
N PHE A 86 -3.67 7.04 11.29
CA PHE A 86 -4.47 7.53 10.19
C PHE A 86 -5.51 6.51 9.71
N THR A 87 -6.74 6.98 9.52
CA THR A 87 -7.76 6.31 8.70
C THR A 87 -8.43 7.35 7.82
N HIS A 88 -8.79 6.99 6.59
CA HIS A 88 -9.48 7.93 5.67
C HIS A 88 -10.78 8.48 6.27
N ALA A 89 -11.57 7.60 6.90
CA ALA A 89 -12.87 7.98 7.46
C ALA A 89 -12.73 9.00 8.60
N GLU A 90 -11.78 8.80 9.53
CA GLU A 90 -11.61 9.74 10.63
C GLU A 90 -10.97 11.05 10.16
N HIS A 91 -9.95 10.96 9.31
CA HIS A 91 -9.31 12.15 8.77
C HIS A 91 -10.28 13.03 7.95
N GLY A 92 -11.17 12.40 7.17
CA GLY A 92 -12.22 13.11 6.46
C GLY A 92 -13.15 13.90 7.39
N LYS A 93 -13.54 13.32 8.54
CA LYS A 93 -14.34 14.02 9.56
C LYS A 93 -13.58 15.20 10.17
N GLU A 94 -12.32 15.00 10.53
CA GLU A 94 -11.46 16.05 11.10
C GLU A 94 -11.31 17.24 10.15
N VAL A 95 -11.08 16.96 8.86
CA VAL A 95 -10.98 17.98 7.82
C VAL A 95 -12.30 18.70 7.63
N ILE A 96 -13.44 17.99 7.56
CA ILE A 96 -14.75 18.62 7.46
C ILE A 96 -15.04 19.50 8.68
N ALA A 97 -14.68 19.05 9.88
CA ALA A 97 -14.88 19.80 11.11
C ALA A 97 -14.03 21.09 11.14
N LYS A 98 -12.82 21.06 10.57
CA LYS A 98 -11.87 22.20 10.58
C LYS A 98 -12.03 23.15 9.40
N ALA A 99 -12.24 22.62 8.20
CA ALA A 99 -12.28 23.37 6.93
C ALA A 99 -13.70 23.57 6.37
N GLY A 100 -14.71 22.91 6.97
CA GLY A 100 -16.09 22.95 6.50
C GLY A 100 -16.41 21.89 5.46
N ARG A 101 -17.70 21.75 5.14
CA ARG A 101 -18.21 20.77 4.17
C ARG A 101 -17.81 21.09 2.72
N ASP A 102 -17.43 22.33 2.45
CA ASP A 102 -16.97 22.81 1.15
C ASP A 102 -15.46 22.61 0.96
N SER A 103 -14.82 21.84 1.84
CA SER A 103 -13.41 21.46 1.69
C SER A 103 -13.16 20.82 0.32
N THR A 104 -12.13 21.30 -0.36
CA THR A 104 -11.69 20.78 -1.65
C THR A 104 -10.74 19.59 -1.51
N LEU A 105 -10.50 19.10 -0.29
CA LEU A 105 -9.63 17.95 -0.06
C LEU A 105 -10.16 16.74 -0.82
N ASN A 106 -9.32 16.20 -1.69
CA ASN A 106 -9.64 15.07 -2.56
C ASN A 106 -8.47 14.09 -2.56
N CYS A 107 -8.68 12.89 -3.12
CA CYS A 107 -7.68 11.83 -3.14
C CYS A 107 -6.33 12.29 -3.72
N PRO A 108 -6.29 13.03 -4.86
CA PRO A 108 -5.04 13.56 -5.41
C PRO A 108 -4.19 14.38 -4.44
N ALA A 109 -4.80 15.12 -3.51
CA ALA A 109 -4.08 15.96 -2.56
C ALA A 109 -3.21 15.19 -1.54
N CYS A 110 -3.32 13.85 -1.51
CA CYS A 110 -2.46 12.99 -0.70
C CYS A 110 -1.76 11.89 -1.52
N HIS A 111 -2.24 11.58 -2.72
CA HIS A 111 -1.85 10.38 -3.46
C HIS A 111 -1.18 10.66 -4.81
N ILE A 112 -1.25 11.88 -5.31
CA ILE A 112 -0.64 12.28 -6.58
C ILE A 112 0.43 13.32 -6.28
N PRO A 113 1.71 13.06 -6.58
CA PRO A 113 2.77 14.04 -6.37
C PRO A 113 2.48 15.33 -7.15
N ASP A 114 2.81 16.47 -6.55
CA ASP A 114 2.53 17.78 -7.12
C ASP A 114 3.06 17.92 -8.55
N GLY A 115 2.23 18.42 -9.46
CA GLY A 115 2.56 18.58 -10.88
C GLY A 115 2.49 17.30 -11.71
N SER A 116 2.19 16.15 -11.11
CA SER A 116 2.01 14.89 -11.84
C SER A 116 0.68 14.82 -12.56
N SER A 117 0.61 13.97 -13.59
CA SER A 117 -0.62 13.73 -14.34
C SER A 117 -1.62 12.89 -13.53
N TRP A 118 -2.90 12.98 -13.90
CA TRP A 118 -3.96 12.11 -13.39
C TRP A 118 -3.55 10.63 -13.41
N MET A 119 -3.86 9.92 -12.33
CA MET A 119 -3.51 8.51 -12.11
C MET A 119 -2.01 8.19 -11.98
N THR A 120 -1.14 9.18 -11.85
CA THR A 120 0.21 8.98 -11.29
C THR A 120 0.09 8.88 -9.76
N VAL A 121 -0.36 7.71 -9.31
CA VAL A 121 -0.69 7.44 -7.91
C VAL A 121 0.49 6.79 -7.19
N GLU A 122 0.78 7.29 -6.01
CA GLU A 122 1.67 6.67 -5.03
C GLU A 122 0.87 6.20 -3.81
N PRO A 123 1.45 5.36 -2.94
CA PRO A 123 1.10 5.42 -1.52
C PRO A 123 1.13 6.88 -1.04
N ALA A 124 0.53 7.20 0.11
CA ALA A 124 0.43 8.60 0.55
C ALA A 124 1.77 9.37 0.42
N VAL A 125 1.74 10.50 -0.30
CA VAL A 125 2.87 11.37 -0.60
C VAL A 125 3.22 12.12 0.68
N LEU A 126 4.18 11.57 1.44
CA LEU A 126 4.51 12.00 2.79
C LEU A 126 4.68 13.52 2.98
N PRO A 127 5.35 14.27 2.07
CA PRO A 127 5.44 15.72 2.18
C PRO A 127 4.07 16.44 2.22
N GLN A 128 3.05 15.92 1.54
CA GLN A 128 1.70 16.51 1.54
C GLN A 128 1.05 16.40 2.93
N CYS A 129 1.27 15.29 3.65
CA CYS A 129 0.83 15.16 5.04
C CYS A 129 1.48 16.21 5.94
N LEU A 130 2.81 16.36 5.83
CA LEU A 130 3.57 17.31 6.65
C LEU A 130 3.15 18.75 6.40
N ALA A 131 2.90 19.12 5.14
CA ALA A 131 2.46 20.45 4.74
C ALA A 131 1.15 20.86 5.41
N CYS A 132 0.11 20.02 5.36
CA CYS A 132 -1.18 20.31 6.01
C CYS A 132 -1.10 20.31 7.54
N HIS A 133 -0.21 19.50 8.11
CA HIS A 133 0.00 19.40 9.56
C HIS A 133 1.04 20.40 10.11
N GLY A 134 1.57 21.29 9.26
CA GLY A 134 2.46 22.38 9.68
C GLY A 134 3.89 21.94 10.06
N ILE A 135 4.29 20.72 9.72
CA ILE A 135 5.64 20.21 9.95
C ILE A 135 6.51 20.64 8.77
N LYS A 136 7.54 21.44 9.03
CA LYS A 136 8.40 22.08 8.01
C LYS A 136 9.78 21.43 7.87
N THR A 137 9.96 20.28 8.48
CA THR A 137 11.18 19.47 8.44
C THR A 137 10.90 18.16 7.71
N GLU A 138 11.96 17.51 7.24
CA GLU A 138 11.86 16.13 6.75
C GLU A 138 11.30 15.21 7.85
N HIS A 139 10.63 14.12 7.46
CA HIS A 139 9.92 13.23 8.38
C HIS A 139 10.80 12.69 9.52
N LEU A 140 12.00 12.19 9.19
CA LEU A 140 12.94 11.68 10.19
C LEU A 140 13.68 12.78 10.95
N ALA A 141 13.56 14.04 10.52
CA ALA A 141 14.14 15.20 11.20
C ALA A 141 13.10 15.95 12.07
N ALA A 142 11.85 15.47 12.12
CA ALA A 142 10.83 16.05 12.97
C ALA A 142 11.17 15.82 14.47
N PRO A 143 10.78 16.75 15.36
CA PRO A 143 11.01 16.55 16.79
C PRO A 143 10.21 15.36 17.33
N ASP A 144 10.73 14.64 18.32
CA ASP A 144 10.08 13.45 18.90
C ASP A 144 8.65 13.70 19.39
N THR A 145 8.39 14.93 19.86
CA THR A 145 7.06 15.36 20.29
C THR A 145 6.03 15.37 19.15
N ALA A 146 6.46 15.38 17.88
CA ALA A 146 5.59 15.34 16.72
C ALA A 146 5.21 13.92 16.30
N CYS A 147 6.03 12.90 16.59
CA CYS A 147 5.83 11.53 16.08
C CYS A 147 4.47 10.94 16.51
N ALA A 148 4.08 11.14 17.77
CA ALA A 148 2.84 10.63 18.33
C ALA A 148 1.56 11.28 17.75
N THR A 149 1.72 12.36 16.97
CA THR A 149 0.64 12.98 16.19
C THR A 149 0.10 12.00 15.17
N CYS A 150 1.01 11.31 14.46
CA CYS A 150 0.66 10.46 13.33
C CYS A 150 0.83 8.96 13.62
N HIS A 151 1.76 8.60 14.51
CA HIS A 151 2.11 7.21 14.79
C HIS A 151 1.55 6.73 16.14
N LEU A 152 1.14 5.48 16.17
CA LEU A 152 0.94 4.68 17.37
C LEU A 152 2.30 4.22 17.88
N PRO A 153 2.47 4.11 19.22
CA PRO A 153 3.57 3.35 19.80
C PRO A 153 3.63 1.94 19.24
N LEU A 154 4.83 1.38 19.09
CA LEU A 154 5.01 0.02 18.57
C LEU A 154 4.28 -1.02 19.42
N ALA A 155 4.22 -0.82 20.75
CA ALA A 155 3.44 -1.67 21.65
C ALA A 155 1.94 -1.75 21.32
N ARG A 156 1.40 -0.77 20.56
CA ARG A 156 -0.01 -0.73 20.11
C ARG A 156 -0.19 -1.04 18.63
N ALA A 157 0.88 -1.19 17.86
CA ALA A 157 0.84 -1.41 16.43
C ALA A 157 0.67 -2.91 16.09
N THR A 158 -0.49 -3.47 16.42
CA THR A 158 -0.75 -4.93 16.36
C THR A 158 -0.76 -5.52 14.94
N THR A 159 -0.74 -4.68 13.90
CA THR A 159 -0.70 -5.14 12.50
C THR A 159 0.72 -5.37 11.99
N LEU A 160 1.74 -4.92 12.73
CA LEU A 160 3.14 -5.08 12.38
C LEU A 160 3.72 -6.38 12.94
N THR A 161 4.51 -7.05 12.10
CA THR A 161 5.38 -8.15 12.53
C THR A 161 6.73 -7.62 13.02
N MET A 162 7.46 -8.43 13.76
CA MET A 162 8.79 -8.03 14.23
C MET A 162 9.82 -7.87 13.10
N ALA A 163 9.63 -8.55 11.98
CA ALA A 163 10.46 -8.32 10.79
C ALA A 163 10.22 -6.91 10.23
N GLN A 164 8.95 -6.49 10.09
CA GLN A 164 8.59 -5.16 9.59
C GLN A 164 9.06 -4.04 10.53
N VAL A 165 8.98 -4.24 11.85
CA VAL A 165 9.49 -3.25 12.81
C VAL A 165 11.00 -3.03 12.65
N LYS A 166 11.77 -4.09 12.34
CA LYS A 166 13.22 -3.97 12.11
C LYS A 166 13.59 -3.21 10.83
N GLU A 167 12.65 -3.08 9.89
CA GLU A 167 12.84 -2.32 8.66
C GLU A 167 12.61 -0.81 8.85
N PHE A 168 12.14 -0.39 10.04
CA PHE A 168 11.92 1.02 10.29
C PHE A 168 13.25 1.78 10.31
N PRO A 169 13.34 2.92 9.60
CA PRO A 169 14.50 3.78 9.70
C PRO A 169 14.59 4.34 11.12
N GLU A 170 15.80 4.37 11.66
CA GLU A 170 16.09 4.98 12.95
C GLU A 170 16.23 6.51 12.78
N PRO A 171 15.37 7.33 13.43
CA PRO A 171 15.52 8.77 13.41
C PRO A 171 16.77 9.21 14.20
N PRO A 172 17.47 10.29 13.81
CA PRO A 172 18.62 10.80 14.55
C PRO A 172 18.35 11.12 16.03
N SER A 173 17.09 11.38 16.40
CA SER A 173 16.71 11.64 17.79
C SER A 173 16.93 10.45 18.72
N HIS A 174 17.02 9.22 18.19
CA HIS A 174 17.35 8.03 18.98
C HIS A 174 18.76 8.08 19.58
N GLU A 175 19.65 8.90 19.01
CA GLU A 175 21.00 9.12 19.50
C GLU A 175 21.08 10.21 20.59
N ALA A 176 19.97 10.92 20.87
CA ALA A 176 19.97 12.04 21.80
C ALA A 176 20.22 11.60 23.26
N ALA A 177 21.03 12.36 23.98
CA ALA A 177 21.26 12.15 25.40
C ALA A 177 19.93 12.30 26.17
N GLY A 178 19.45 11.19 26.76
CA GLY A 178 18.16 11.15 27.47
C GLY A 178 17.00 10.54 26.68
N PHE A 179 17.23 9.97 25.50
CA PHE A 179 16.19 9.25 24.73
C PHE A 179 15.45 8.18 25.55
N MET A 180 16.18 7.43 26.39
CA MET A 180 15.62 6.42 27.31
C MET A 180 15.28 6.99 28.71
N GLY A 181 15.36 8.30 28.89
CA GLY A 181 15.10 8.99 30.15
C GLY A 181 13.59 9.16 30.44
N PRO A 182 13.24 9.63 31.64
CA PRO A 182 11.85 9.82 32.06
C PRO A 182 11.05 10.83 31.20
N ASP A 183 11.74 11.77 30.56
CA ASP A 183 11.15 12.74 29.61
C ASP A 183 11.44 12.39 28.14
N GLY A 184 12.09 11.24 27.89
CA GLY A 184 12.48 10.76 26.56
C GLY A 184 11.45 9.82 25.93
N HIS A 185 11.65 9.50 24.65
CA HIS A 185 10.79 8.61 23.87
C HIS A 185 10.52 7.25 24.53
N GLY A 186 11.50 6.72 25.29
CA GLY A 186 11.40 5.40 25.94
C GLY A 186 10.22 5.23 26.91
N THR A 187 9.57 6.30 27.38
CA THR A 187 8.37 6.23 28.21
C THR A 187 7.06 6.16 27.42
N LEU A 188 7.08 6.52 26.12
CA LEU A 188 5.94 6.50 25.21
C LEU A 188 5.94 5.27 24.28
N ALA A 189 7.03 4.51 24.24
CA ALA A 189 7.27 3.36 23.37
C ALA A 189 6.49 2.10 23.79
#